data_AF-A0A9X9ER52-F1
#
_entry.id   AF-A0A9X9ER52-F1
#
_cell.length_a   1.000
_cell.length_b   1.000
_cell.length_c   1.000
_cell.angle_alpha   90.00
_cell.angle_beta   90.00
_cell.angle_gamma   90.00
#
_symmetry.space_group_name_H-M   'P 1'
#
loop_
_entity.id
_entity.type
_entity.pdbx_description
1 polymer ?
#
loop_
_entity_poly.entity_id
_entity_poly.type
_entity_poly.pdbx_seq_one_letter_code
_entity_poly.pdbx_strand_id
1 'polypeptide(L)'
;MCTITSDREMFKKEIEIRNANSIEYDVYNGNQNYEIGIQAHEMIKAEGIFAQYDFLNAVEEYFNLPIEISLKSDDMIIKILSLIDRRVGMRTLQGLKKSILNEKEIIQYFYNLRCEAEGIRTS
;
A
#
# COMPACT_ATOMS: atom_id res chain seq x y z
N MET A 1 2.86 7.05 17.83
CA MET A 1 3.67 7.44 16.66
C MET A 1 3.58 6.31 15.65
N CYS A 2 3.34 6.59 14.36
CA CYS A 2 3.09 5.56 13.34
C CYS A 2 4.16 4.46 13.32
N THR A 3 5.42 4.81 13.56
CA THR A 3 6.57 3.88 13.65
C THR A 3 6.40 2.83 14.76
N ILE A 4 5.93 3.22 15.96
CA ILE A 4 5.76 2.26 17.06
C ILE A 4 4.68 1.22 16.72
N THR A 5 3.62 1.65 16.03
CA THR A 5 2.56 0.73 15.60
C THR A 5 3.08 -0.20 14.52
N SER A 6 3.76 0.31 13.48
CA SER A 6 4.32 -0.53 12.42
C SER A 6 5.32 -1.54 12.97
N ASP A 7 6.24 -1.11 13.83
CA ASP A 7 7.27 -1.98 14.40
C ASP A 7 6.65 -3.10 15.24
N ARG A 8 5.62 -2.78 16.03
CA ARG A 8 4.91 -3.77 16.84
C ARG A 8 4.19 -4.81 15.97
N GLU A 9 3.50 -4.37 14.92
CA GLU A 9 2.77 -5.30 14.05
C GLU A 9 3.74 -6.11 13.17
N MET A 10 4.84 -5.51 12.70
CA MET A 10 5.91 -6.23 12.00
C MET A 10 6.48 -7.35 12.88
N PHE A 11 6.83 -7.04 14.13
CA PHE A 11 7.35 -8.03 15.07
C PHE A 11 6.38 -9.21 15.29
N LYS A 12 5.07 -8.94 15.35
CA LYS A 12 4.07 -10.03 15.42
C LYS A 12 4.10 -10.90 14.17
N LYS A 13 4.15 -10.29 12.97
CA LYS A 13 4.25 -11.04 11.71
C LYS A 13 5.54 -11.85 11.61
N GLU A 14 6.67 -11.34 12.09
CA GLU A 14 7.91 -12.11 12.16
C GLU A 14 7.76 -13.36 13.04
N ILE A 15 7.12 -13.23 14.21
CA ILE A 15 6.83 -14.37 15.08
C ILE A 15 5.88 -15.37 14.40
N GLU A 16 4.83 -14.89 13.73
CA GLU A 16 3.91 -15.74 12.95
C GLU A 16 4.66 -16.55 11.89
N ILE A 17 5.52 -15.90 11.10
CA ILE A 17 6.35 -16.54 10.08
C ILE A 17 7.26 -17.59 10.71
N ARG A 18 7.95 -17.26 11.80
CA ARG A 18 8.87 -18.18 12.48
C ARG A 18 8.14 -19.41 13.01
N ASN A 19 7.01 -19.21 13.69
CA ASN A 19 6.21 -20.30 14.24
C ASN A 19 5.65 -21.20 13.13
N ALA A 20 5.12 -20.63 12.06
CA ALA A 20 4.58 -21.38 10.93
C ALA A 20 5.63 -22.28 10.26
N ASN A 21 6.89 -21.85 10.24
CA ASN A 21 8.00 -22.57 9.61
C ASN A 21 8.89 -23.33 10.61
N SER A 22 8.55 -23.35 11.91
CA SER A 22 9.37 -23.93 12.97
C SER A 22 10.82 -23.39 12.99
N ILE A 23 11.00 -22.10 12.72
CA ILE A 23 12.29 -21.41 12.71
C ILE A 23 12.57 -20.81 14.09
N GLU A 24 13.65 -21.21 14.73
CA GLU A 24 14.16 -20.54 15.93
C GLU A 24 14.91 -19.25 15.56
N TYR A 25 14.84 -18.23 16.43
CA TYR A 25 15.61 -17.01 16.22
C TYR A 25 17.09 -17.25 16.49
N ASP A 26 17.91 -17.08 15.46
CA ASP A 26 19.37 -17.09 15.56
C ASP A 26 19.91 -15.70 15.20
N VAL A 27 20.52 -15.02 16.18
CA VAL A 27 21.11 -13.69 16.01
C VAL A 27 22.25 -13.67 14.97
N TYR A 28 22.91 -14.79 14.73
CA TYR A 28 24.01 -14.89 13.78
C TYR A 28 23.54 -15.17 12.35
N ASN A 29 22.30 -15.63 12.16
CA ASN A 29 21.71 -15.83 10.84
C ASN A 29 21.06 -14.54 10.31
N GLY A 30 21.90 -13.52 10.07
CA GLY A 30 21.46 -12.21 9.61
C GLY A 30 20.62 -12.26 8.33
N ASN A 31 20.98 -13.13 7.38
CA ASN A 31 20.23 -13.28 6.13
C ASN A 31 18.81 -13.80 6.36
N GLN A 32 18.63 -14.87 7.15
CA GLN A 32 17.29 -15.39 7.44
C GLN A 32 16.43 -14.37 8.20
N ASN A 33 17.03 -13.65 9.15
CA ASN A 33 16.32 -12.62 9.90
C ASN A 33 15.88 -11.46 9.00
N TYR A 34 16.74 -11.04 8.06
CA TYR A 34 16.43 -10.00 7.10
C TYR A 34 15.28 -10.40 6.18
N GLU A 35 15.31 -11.61 5.61
CA GLU A 35 14.25 -12.12 4.74
C GLU A 35 12.90 -12.22 5.47
N ILE A 36 12.90 -12.71 6.72
CA ILE A 36 11.69 -12.74 7.55
C ILE A 36 11.16 -11.33 7.81
N GLY A 37 12.05 -10.37 8.07
CA GLY A 37 11.69 -8.96 8.26
C GLY A 37 11.03 -8.36 7.01
N ILE A 38 11.59 -8.60 5.81
CA ILE A 38 10.98 -8.17 4.54
C ILE A 38 9.58 -8.76 4.40
N GLN A 39 9.43 -10.06 4.62
CA GLN A 39 8.13 -10.73 4.50
C GLN A 39 7.10 -10.17 5.48
N ALA A 40 7.51 -9.98 6.74
CA ALA A 40 6.67 -9.37 7.78
C ALA A 40 6.23 -7.95 7.39
N HIS A 41 7.15 -7.16 6.84
CA HIS A 41 6.87 -5.80 6.39
C HIS A 41 5.87 -5.76 5.24
N GLU A 42 6.02 -6.64 4.24
CA GLU A 42 5.06 -6.75 3.14
C GLU A 42 3.67 -7.22 3.61
N MET A 43 3.60 -8.09 4.62
CA MET A 43 2.33 -8.50 5.22
C MET A 43 1.59 -7.33 5.88
N ILE A 44 2.28 -6.51 6.69
CA ILE A 44 1.62 -5.38 7.35
C ILE A 44 1.24 -4.28 6.35
N LYS A 45 2.04 -4.05 5.30
CA LYS A 45 1.69 -3.16 4.19
C LYS A 45 0.43 -3.63 3.46
N ALA A 46 0.29 -4.95 3.26
CA ALA A 46 -0.90 -5.52 2.66
C ALA A 46 -2.17 -5.24 3.48
N GLU A 47 -2.05 -5.19 4.82
CA GLU A 47 -3.08 -4.84 5.80
C GLU A 47 -3.30 -3.31 5.94
N GLY A 48 -2.55 -2.48 5.21
CA GLY A 48 -2.69 -1.01 5.26
C GLY A 48 -1.96 -0.35 6.43
N ILE A 49 -1.02 -1.06 7.05
CA ILE A 49 -0.17 -0.56 8.14
C ILE A 49 1.16 -0.16 7.53
N PHE A 50 1.48 1.13 7.62
CA PHE A 50 2.65 1.71 6.99
C PHE A 50 3.55 2.37 8.05
N ALA A 51 4.85 2.13 7.92
CA ALA A 51 5.86 2.90 8.63
C ALA A 51 6.00 4.29 8.00
N GLN A 52 6.67 5.20 8.70
CA GLN A 52 6.92 6.55 8.19
C GLN A 52 7.68 6.55 6.86
N TYR A 53 8.67 5.65 6.72
CA TYR A 53 9.49 5.58 5.51
C TYR A 53 8.72 5.04 4.31
N ASP A 54 7.71 4.17 4.50
CA ASP A 54 6.89 3.67 3.40
C ASP A 54 6.18 4.82 2.69
N PHE A 55 5.61 5.74 3.47
CA PHE A 55 4.95 6.93 2.92
C PHE A 55 5.93 7.86 2.22
N LEU A 56 7.09 8.13 2.81
CA LEU A 56 8.07 9.02 2.22
C LEU A 56 8.62 8.44 0.90
N ASN A 57 8.94 7.15 0.88
CA ASN A 57 9.41 6.46 -0.31
C ASN A 57 8.33 6.43 -1.41
N ALA A 58 7.08 6.12 -1.06
CA ALA A 58 5.98 6.11 -2.01
C ALA A 58 5.72 7.51 -2.61
N VAL A 59 5.84 8.58 -1.81
CA VAL A 59 5.70 9.96 -2.28
C VAL A 59 6.84 10.34 -3.22
N GLU A 60 8.08 9.99 -2.89
CA GLU A 60 9.24 10.22 -3.75
C GLU A 60 9.09 9.49 -5.09
N GLU A 61 8.72 8.22 -5.06
CA GLU A 61 8.46 7.42 -6.26
C GLU A 61 7.32 8.03 -7.09
N TYR A 62 6.20 8.36 -6.44
CA TYR A 62 5.04 8.97 -7.07
C TYR A 62 5.37 10.25 -7.85
N PHE A 63 6.23 11.12 -7.31
CA PHE A 63 6.63 12.37 -7.99
C PHE A 63 7.48 12.12 -9.24
N ASN A 64 8.19 10.99 -9.30
CA ASN A 64 9.06 10.63 -10.40
C ASN A 64 8.37 9.72 -11.44
N LEU A 65 7.15 9.28 -11.18
CA LEU A 65 6.37 8.44 -12.10
C LEU A 65 5.36 9.26 -12.93
N PRO A 66 5.21 8.95 -14.24
CA PRO A 66 4.07 9.41 -15.03
C PRO A 66 2.73 8.97 -14.40
N ILE A 67 1.72 9.84 -14.45
CA ILE A 67 0.45 9.61 -13.75
C ILE A 67 -0.27 8.35 -14.24
N GLU A 68 -0.11 7.99 -15.51
CA GLU A 68 -0.68 6.79 -16.12
C GLU A 68 -0.04 5.50 -15.57
N ILE A 69 1.21 5.57 -15.13
CA ILE A 69 1.94 4.47 -14.49
C ILE A 69 1.54 4.41 -13.02
N SER A 70 1.54 5.55 -12.31
CA SER A 70 1.18 5.62 -10.89
C SER A 70 -0.24 5.09 -10.61
N LEU A 71 -1.20 5.37 -11.51
CA LEU A 71 -2.57 4.82 -11.43
C LEU A 71 -2.66 3.30 -11.47
N LYS A 72 -1.65 2.63 -12.03
CA LYS A 72 -1.56 1.17 -12.14
C LYS A 72 -0.58 0.55 -11.14
N SER A 73 0.01 1.34 -10.25
CA SER A 73 0.97 0.85 -9.26
C SER A 73 0.32 -0.17 -8.33
N ASP A 74 1.08 -1.18 -7.90
CA ASP A 74 0.63 -2.10 -6.85
C ASP A 74 0.79 -1.51 -5.45
N ASP A 75 1.57 -0.43 -5.32
CA ASP A 75 1.70 0.30 -4.06
C ASP A 75 0.41 1.07 -3.75
N MET A 76 -0.15 0.77 -2.57
CA MET A 76 -1.42 1.32 -2.11
C MET A 76 -1.36 2.86 -1.97
N ILE A 77 -0.25 3.39 -1.45
CA ILE A 77 -0.08 4.83 -1.23
C ILE A 77 0.03 5.53 -2.58
N ILE A 78 0.86 5.02 -3.50
CA ILE A 78 1.01 5.58 -4.85
C ILE A 78 -0.33 5.60 -5.57
N LYS A 79 -1.10 4.50 -5.50
CA LYS A 79 -2.43 4.42 -6.14
C LYS A 79 -3.42 5.41 -5.53
N ILE A 80 -3.47 5.55 -4.21
CA ILE A 80 -4.33 6.55 -3.52
C ILE A 80 -3.94 7.97 -3.94
N LEU A 81 -2.65 8.31 -3.89
CA LEU A 81 -2.14 9.62 -4.30
C LEU A 81 -2.53 9.93 -5.76
N SER A 82 -2.44 8.92 -6.63
CA SER A 82 -2.82 9.05 -8.04
C SER A 82 -4.32 9.31 -8.21
N LEU A 83 -5.18 8.64 -7.44
CA LEU A 83 -6.64 8.83 -7.52
C LEU A 83 -7.07 10.24 -7.12
N ILE A 84 -6.42 10.84 -6.11
CA ILE A 84 -6.76 12.19 -5.63
C ILE A 84 -6.07 13.29 -6.44
N ASP A 85 -5.17 12.96 -7.37
CA ASP A 85 -4.47 13.94 -8.19
C ASP A 85 -5.38 14.51 -9.29
N ARG A 86 -5.41 15.85 -9.39
CA ARG A 86 -6.18 16.59 -10.40
C ARG A 86 -5.77 16.30 -11.85
N ARG A 87 -4.55 15.80 -12.09
CA ARG A 87 -4.07 15.36 -13.41
C ARG A 87 -4.92 14.18 -13.92
N VAL A 88 -5.52 13.41 -13.02
CA VAL A 88 -6.49 12.36 -13.36
C VAL A 88 -7.85 12.99 -13.62
N GLY A 89 -8.15 13.16 -14.92
CA GLY A 89 -9.41 13.73 -15.38
C GLY A 89 -10.59 12.74 -15.36
N MET A 90 -11.80 13.28 -15.53
CA MET A 90 -13.05 12.51 -15.48
C MET A 90 -13.09 11.31 -16.45
N ARG A 91 -12.55 11.46 -17.67
CA ARG A 91 -12.50 10.37 -18.65
C ARG A 91 -11.73 9.16 -18.12
N THR A 92 -10.62 9.41 -17.42
CA THR A 92 -9.81 8.36 -16.81
C THR A 92 -10.56 7.71 -15.66
N LEU A 93 -11.17 8.51 -14.77
CA LEU A 93 -11.99 7.99 -13.65
C LEU A 93 -13.14 7.10 -14.14
N GLN A 94 -13.84 7.50 -15.20
CA GLN A 94 -14.90 6.69 -15.80
C GLN A 94 -14.36 5.36 -16.37
N GLY A 95 -13.16 5.38 -16.96
CA GLY A 95 -12.49 4.18 -17.44
C GLY A 95 -12.13 3.17 -16.34
N LEU A 96 -11.85 3.66 -15.12
CA LEU A 96 -11.49 2.83 -13.96
C LEU A 96 -12.69 2.13 -13.29
N LYS A 97 -13.93 2.51 -13.63
CA LYS A 97 -15.14 2.04 -12.93
C LYS A 97 -15.23 0.52 -12.77
N LYS A 98 -14.77 -0.25 -13.75
CA LYS A 98 -14.81 -1.72 -13.69
C LYS A 98 -13.64 -2.29 -12.89
N SER A 99 -12.43 -1.77 -13.08
CA SER A 99 -11.23 -2.29 -12.41
C SER A 99 -11.25 -2.01 -10.92
N ILE A 100 -11.83 -0.86 -10.51
CA ILE A 100 -11.85 -0.45 -9.11
C ILE A 100 -12.63 -1.42 -8.20
N LEU A 101 -13.63 -2.14 -8.74
CA LEU A 101 -14.44 -3.08 -7.96
C LEU A 101 -13.62 -4.26 -7.41
N ASN A 102 -12.46 -4.56 -8.02
CA ASN A 102 -11.55 -5.62 -7.60
C ASN A 102 -10.41 -5.10 -6.71
N GLU A 103 -10.35 -3.79 -6.45
CA GLU A 103 -9.33 -3.18 -5.61
C GLU A 103 -9.71 -3.26 -4.13
N LYS A 104 -8.74 -2.97 -3.25
CA LYS A 104 -8.98 -2.92 -1.79
C LYS A 104 -10.01 -1.84 -1.43
N GLU A 105 -10.74 -2.05 -0.34
CA GLU A 105 -11.81 -1.14 0.12
C GLU A 105 -11.35 0.32 0.24
N ILE A 106 -10.14 0.56 0.74
CA ILE A 106 -9.58 1.91 0.86
C ILE A 106 -9.36 2.59 -0.51
N ILE A 107 -8.96 1.82 -1.53
CA ILE A 107 -8.80 2.32 -2.90
C ILE A 107 -10.16 2.67 -3.50
N GLN A 108 -11.16 1.81 -3.29
CA GLN A 108 -12.54 2.07 -3.70
C GLN A 108 -13.11 3.31 -3.02
N TYR A 109 -12.83 3.50 -1.73
CA TYR A 109 -13.23 4.69 -0.97
C TYR A 109 -12.68 5.97 -1.60
N PHE A 110 -11.37 6.05 -1.87
CA PHE A 110 -10.77 7.25 -2.46
C PHE A 110 -11.24 7.49 -3.90
N TYR A 111 -11.47 6.43 -4.68
CA TYR A 111 -12.08 6.55 -6.01
C TYR A 111 -13.48 7.15 -5.93
N ASN A 112 -14.34 6.64 -5.03
CA ASN A 112 -15.70 7.13 -4.87
C ASN A 112 -15.71 8.60 -4.40
N LEU A 113 -14.85 8.95 -3.43
CA LEU A 113 -14.67 10.32 -2.97
C LEU A 113 -14.27 11.26 -4.12
N ARG A 114 -13.35 10.80 -4.98
CA ARG A 114 -12.90 11.57 -6.15
C ARG A 114 -14.03 11.74 -7.17
N CYS A 115 -14.81 10.69 -7.45
CA CYS A 115 -15.96 10.75 -8.35
C CYS A 115 -17.05 11.68 -7.84
N GLU A 116 -17.36 11.64 -6.53
CA GLU A 116 -18.31 12.54 -5.89
C GLU A 116 -17.90 14.00 -6.07
N ALA A 117 -16.62 14.31 -5.84
CA ALA A 117 -16.08 15.66 -6.02
C ALA A 117 -16.19 16.18 -7.47
N GLU A 118 -16.28 15.30 -8.46
CA GLU A 118 -16.46 15.63 -9.89
C GLU A 118 -17.92 15.49 -10.36
N GLY A 119 -18.86 15.13 -9.48
CA GLY A 119 -20.25 14.87 -9.85
C GLY A 119 -20.44 13.65 -10.77
N ILE A 120 -19.49 12.71 -10.77
CA ILE A 120 -19.57 11.47 -11.54
C ILE A 120 -20.44 10.48 -10.77
N ARG A 121 -21.50 9.96 -11.41
CA ARG A 121 -22.35 8.93 -10.81
C ARG A 121 -21.61 7.59 -10.69
N THR A 122 -21.23 7.24 -9.47
CA THR A 122 -20.86 5.88 -9.08
C THR A 122 -22.17 5.12 -8.81
N SER A 123 -22.56 4.28 -9.77
CA SER A 123 -23.75 3.43 -9.65
C SER A 123 -23.44 2.15 -8.92
#